data_AF-A0AAV4IMI3-F1
#
_entry.id   AF-A0AAV4IMI3-F1
#
_cell.length_a   1.000
_cell.length_b   1.000
_cell.length_c   1.000
_cell.angle_alpha   90.00
_cell.angle_beta   90.00
_cell.angle_gamma   90.00
#
_symmetry.space_group_name_H-M   'P 1'
#
loop_
_entity.id
_entity.type
_entity.pdbx_description
1 polymer ?
#
loop_
_entity_poly.entity_id
_entity_poly.type
_entity_poly.pdbx_seq_one_letter_code
_entity_poly.pdbx_strand_id
1 'polypeptide(L)'
;MTEVRTVPTSPDYSVLLLLHGEGRLTWIETARQQLLPVAGVAVTLQFHIAIDATRVAYYKKLVVVVVVVVVVVVVVVVVVVVVVVVVVVVVIIIIIKIIIIIIIKVLQDKLRPAIRKKRPGLLESGILFHHDNAPVHTARAVTDVLAGYKWELLEHPRYSPDLAPCDFHLFPKMKEHLRGQRFETEEDIIQATRVAIKNLDKCSYVTAFKDWLQRIEKCANNGGCYVE
;
A
#
# COMPACT_ATOMS: atom_id res chain seq x y z
N MET A 1 82.70 23.99 68.94
CA MET A 1 82.36 22.64 69.47
C MET A 1 80.87 22.49 69.24
N THR A 2 80.36 21.55 68.45
CA THR A 2 80.52 20.09 68.55
C THR A 2 80.00 19.54 67.20
N GLU A 3 80.89 19.02 66.37
CA GLU A 3 81.09 17.58 66.11
C GLU A 3 80.05 16.99 65.15
N VAL A 4 80.52 16.76 63.92
CA VAL A 4 79.88 15.98 62.88
C VAL A 4 80.01 14.51 63.24
N ARG A 5 78.91 13.78 63.29
CA ARG A 5 78.91 12.32 63.17
C ARG A 5 77.94 11.91 62.07
N THR A 6 78.47 11.17 61.11
CA THR A 6 77.74 10.40 60.11
C THR A 6 77.82 8.92 60.50
N VAL A 7 76.76 8.13 60.26
CA VAL A 7 76.84 6.79 59.64
C VAL A 7 75.44 6.46 59.05
N PRO A 8 75.35 5.72 57.93
CA PRO A 8 74.28 5.82 56.93
C PRO A 8 73.48 4.52 56.72
N THR A 9 72.33 4.61 56.04
CA THR A 9 71.86 3.56 55.10
C THR A 9 70.75 4.08 54.18
N SER A 10 71.03 4.08 52.86
CA SER A 10 70.11 3.99 51.70
C SER A 10 69.04 5.07 51.46
N PRO A 11 68.70 5.33 50.18
CA PRO A 11 68.57 6.68 49.68
C PRO A 11 67.11 7.00 49.42
N ASP A 12 66.49 7.70 50.36
CA ASP A 12 65.23 8.38 50.12
C ASP A 12 65.44 9.90 50.26
N TYR A 13 65.27 10.55 49.11
CA TYR A 13 64.82 11.93 48.85
C TYR A 13 65.50 13.10 49.57
N SER A 14 65.91 14.11 48.80
CA SER A 14 65.89 15.50 49.28
C SER A 14 65.74 16.48 48.11
N VAL A 15 64.49 16.91 47.92
CA VAL A 15 64.15 18.18 47.27
C VAL A 15 64.68 19.29 48.16
N LEU A 16 65.51 20.19 47.63
CA LEU A 16 65.93 21.41 48.31
C LEU A 16 65.73 22.60 47.35
N LEU A 17 64.70 23.38 47.66
CA LEU A 17 64.34 24.65 47.04
C LEU A 17 64.68 25.74 48.06
N LEU A 18 65.61 26.64 47.77
CA LEU A 18 65.76 27.90 48.51
C LEU A 18 66.05 29.06 47.57
N LEU A 19 65.26 30.13 47.73
CA LEU A 19 65.27 31.37 46.97
C LEU A 19 66.29 32.38 47.53
N HIS A 20 67.05 32.95 46.58
CA HIS A 20 67.48 34.35 46.47
C HIS A 20 68.49 34.96 47.47
N GLY A 21 69.63 35.37 46.91
CA GLY A 21 70.58 36.32 47.49
C GLY A 21 71.77 36.50 46.55
N GLU A 22 71.77 37.58 45.77
CA GLU A 22 72.94 38.12 45.04
C GLU A 22 73.46 37.34 43.81
N GLY A 23 72.88 37.69 42.65
CA GLY A 23 73.65 38.13 41.49
C GLY A 23 74.72 37.20 40.89
N ARG A 24 74.29 36.22 40.08
CA ARG A 24 74.91 35.94 38.76
C ARG A 24 74.08 34.89 37.98
N LEU A 25 73.58 35.33 36.83
CA LEU A 25 73.08 34.45 35.77
C LEU A 25 74.26 33.74 35.11
N THR A 26 74.26 32.41 35.12
CA THR A 26 74.93 31.61 34.09
C THR A 26 74.04 30.47 33.66
N TRP A 27 73.80 30.44 32.35
CA TRP A 27 72.84 29.64 31.64
C TRP A 27 73.40 28.27 31.23
N ILE A 28 72.48 27.31 31.10
CA ILE A 28 72.38 26.33 30.00
C ILE A 28 73.59 25.44 29.76
N GLU A 29 73.50 24.19 30.22
CA GLU A 29 73.95 23.06 29.38
C GLU A 29 73.30 21.72 29.77
N THR A 30 72.78 21.56 30.98
CA THR A 30 72.13 20.30 31.40
C THR A 30 70.64 20.21 31.01
N ALA A 31 69.97 21.32 30.72
CA ALA A 31 68.58 21.31 30.21
C ALA A 31 68.50 21.07 28.69
N ARG A 32 69.63 21.16 27.95
CA ARG A 32 69.64 21.02 26.48
C ARG A 32 69.61 19.56 26.01
N GLN A 33 70.03 18.61 26.85
CA GLN A 33 69.91 17.18 26.55
C GLN A 33 68.58 16.54 27.02
N GLN A 34 67.76 17.27 27.79
CA GLN A 34 66.40 16.83 28.14
C GLN A 34 65.28 17.57 27.40
N LEU A 35 65.51 18.75 26.80
CA LEU A 35 64.47 19.47 26.02
C LEU A 35 64.38 19.13 24.52
N LEU A 36 65.35 18.42 23.94
CA LEU A 36 65.24 17.89 22.57
C LEU A 36 64.04 16.93 22.39
N PRO A 37 63.71 16.01 23.33
CA PRO A 37 62.52 15.18 23.19
C PRO A 37 61.21 15.92 23.51
N VAL A 38 61.19 16.97 24.33
CA VAL A 38 59.93 17.64 24.75
C VAL A 38 59.34 18.50 23.64
N ALA A 39 60.19 19.20 22.86
CA ALA A 39 59.72 19.94 21.69
C ALA A 39 59.20 19.00 20.59
N GLY A 40 59.86 17.85 20.37
CA GLY A 40 59.41 16.82 19.43
C GLY A 40 58.10 16.15 19.86
N VAL A 41 57.92 15.88 21.16
CA VAL A 41 56.70 15.30 21.75
C VAL A 41 55.54 16.30 21.73
N ALA A 42 55.77 17.58 22.04
CA ALA A 42 54.73 18.61 21.96
C ALA A 42 54.26 18.83 20.51
N VAL A 43 55.19 18.82 19.55
CA VAL A 43 54.87 18.88 18.11
C VAL A 43 54.10 17.62 17.69
N THR A 44 54.56 16.41 18.02
CA THR A 44 53.83 15.18 17.67
C THR A 44 52.46 15.10 18.33
N LEU A 45 52.30 15.55 19.57
CA LEU A 45 51.01 15.60 20.27
C LEU A 45 50.07 16.66 19.65
N GLN A 46 50.57 17.85 19.33
CA GLN A 46 49.80 18.87 18.59
C GLN A 46 49.38 18.39 17.20
N PHE A 47 50.26 17.67 16.48
CA PHE A 47 49.93 17.03 15.21
C PHE A 47 48.87 15.93 15.38
N HIS A 48 48.97 15.07 16.41
CA HIS A 48 47.97 14.03 16.68
C HIS A 48 46.60 14.62 17.04
N ILE A 49 46.54 15.64 17.90
CA ILE A 49 45.29 16.33 18.26
C ILE A 49 44.68 17.03 17.03
N ALA A 50 45.51 17.66 16.18
CA ALA A 50 45.05 18.28 14.95
C ALA A 50 44.52 17.25 13.93
N ILE A 51 45.13 16.07 13.85
CA ILE A 51 44.66 14.93 13.04
C ILE A 51 43.33 14.39 13.57
N ASP A 52 43.16 14.26 14.88
CA ASP A 52 41.89 13.82 15.48
C ASP A 52 40.77 14.86 15.30
N ALA A 53 41.06 16.16 15.46
CA ALA A 53 40.08 17.21 15.21
C ALA A 53 39.65 17.28 13.73
N THR A 54 40.59 17.11 12.79
CA THR A 54 40.28 17.04 11.36
C THR A 54 39.52 15.76 11.00
N ARG A 55 39.83 14.62 11.62
CA ARG A 55 39.04 13.39 11.49
C ARG A 55 37.62 13.55 12.02
N VAL A 56 37.42 14.13 13.20
CA VAL A 56 36.07 14.38 13.76
C VAL A 56 35.27 15.34 12.87
N ALA A 57 35.90 16.39 12.33
CA ALA A 57 35.25 17.29 11.37
C ALA A 57 34.88 16.56 10.06
N TYR A 58 35.74 15.67 9.58
CA TYR A 58 35.47 14.82 8.42
C TYR A 58 34.31 13.85 8.69
N TYR A 59 34.31 13.13 9.81
CA TYR A 59 33.22 12.22 10.18
C TYR A 59 31.89 12.96 10.37
N LYS A 60 31.88 14.14 10.99
CA LYS A 60 30.67 14.98 11.08
C LYS A 60 30.14 15.35 9.70
N LYS A 61 31.01 15.79 8.77
CA LYS A 61 30.62 16.09 7.38
C LYS A 61 30.10 14.84 6.66
N LEU A 62 30.78 13.70 6.83
CA LEU A 62 30.38 12.43 6.22
C LEU A 62 29.01 11.96 6.72
N VAL A 63 28.75 12.03 8.03
CA VAL A 63 27.46 11.69 8.62
C VAL A 63 26.36 12.60 8.08
N VAL A 64 26.59 13.91 7.99
CA VAL A 64 25.62 14.85 7.38
C VAL A 64 25.33 14.47 5.93
N VAL A 65 26.36 14.17 5.14
CA VAL A 65 26.18 13.74 3.74
C VAL A 65 25.36 12.45 3.67
N VAL A 66 25.68 11.44 4.49
CA VAL A 66 24.94 10.17 4.54
C VAL A 66 23.48 10.41 4.92
N VAL A 67 23.22 11.21 5.96
CA VAL A 67 21.84 11.53 6.40
C VAL A 67 21.07 12.24 5.28
N VAL A 68 21.68 13.24 4.62
CA VAL A 68 21.04 13.94 3.49
C VAL A 68 20.74 12.97 2.35
N VAL A 69 21.68 12.10 1.99
CA VAL A 69 21.47 11.08 0.96
C VAL A 69 20.33 10.15 1.33
N VAL A 70 20.29 9.64 2.57
CA VAL A 70 19.21 8.78 3.05
C VAL A 70 17.86 9.50 2.99
N VAL A 71 17.79 10.75 3.44
CA VAL A 71 16.57 11.55 3.37
C VAL A 71 16.11 11.74 1.93
N VAL A 72 17.03 12.08 1.01
CA VAL A 72 16.71 12.24 -0.41
C VAL A 72 16.20 10.92 -0.99
N VAL A 73 16.86 9.80 -0.71
CA VAL A 73 16.42 8.47 -1.17
C VAL A 73 15.02 8.15 -0.66
N VAL A 74 14.76 8.37 0.64
CA VAL A 74 13.44 8.16 1.24
C VAL A 74 12.39 9.03 0.56
N VAL A 75 12.67 10.32 0.33
CA VAL A 75 11.75 11.24 -0.36
C VAL A 75 11.47 10.75 -1.78
N VAL A 76 12.49 10.36 -2.54
CA VAL A 76 12.32 9.84 -3.90
C VAL A 76 11.46 8.59 -3.90
N VAL A 77 11.71 7.65 -2.98
CA VAL A 77 10.90 6.43 -2.84
C VAL A 77 9.45 6.77 -2.54
N VAL A 78 9.19 7.69 -1.61
CA VAL A 78 7.83 8.14 -1.26
C VAL A 78 7.14 8.75 -2.48
N VAL A 79 7.82 9.65 -3.22
CA VAL A 79 7.26 10.27 -4.43
C VAL A 79 6.92 9.21 -5.47
N VAL A 80 7.82 8.26 -5.72
CA VAL A 80 7.57 7.16 -6.67
C VAL A 80 6.36 6.33 -6.25
N VAL A 81 6.26 5.96 -4.97
CA VAL A 81 5.10 5.21 -4.45
C VAL A 81 3.80 5.99 -4.64
N VAL A 82 3.78 7.29 -4.32
CA VAL A 82 2.60 8.14 -4.51
C VAL A 82 2.20 8.20 -5.98
N VAL A 83 3.16 8.41 -6.89
CA VAL A 83 2.90 8.43 -8.33
C VAL A 83 2.31 7.11 -8.80
N VAL A 84 2.87 5.98 -8.37
CA VAL A 84 2.35 4.65 -8.72
C VAL A 84 0.92 4.47 -8.22
N VAL A 85 0.62 4.84 -6.97
CA VAL A 85 -0.73 4.76 -6.41
C VAL A 85 -1.71 5.62 -7.22
N VAL A 86 -1.33 6.86 -7.55
CA VAL A 86 -2.16 7.76 -8.37
C VAL A 86 -2.43 7.15 -9.74
N VAL A 87 -1.42 6.61 -10.41
CA VAL A 87 -1.58 5.96 -11.72
C VAL A 87 -2.53 4.77 -11.62
N VAL A 88 -2.38 3.90 -10.61
CA VAL A 88 -3.28 2.76 -10.38
C VAL A 88 -4.72 3.21 -10.17
N VAL A 89 -4.95 4.24 -9.35
CA VAL A 89 -6.29 4.79 -9.11
C VAL A 89 -6.90 5.36 -10.39
N VAL A 90 -6.12 6.11 -11.19
CA VAL A 90 -6.58 6.65 -12.48
C VAL A 90 -6.96 5.53 -13.44
N VAL A 91 -6.16 4.47 -13.54
CA VAL A 91 -6.45 3.29 -14.37
C VAL A 91 -7.76 2.63 -13.92
N ILE A 92 -7.96 2.43 -12.61
CA ILE A 92 -9.20 1.87 -12.06
C ILE A 92 -10.41 2.75 -12.44
N ILE A 93 -10.31 4.06 -12.33
CA ILE A 93 -11.39 4.99 -12.71
C ILE A 93 -11.72 4.88 -14.21
N ILE A 94 -10.70 4.76 -15.06
CA ILE A 94 -10.89 4.56 -16.52
C ILE A 94 -11.62 3.25 -16.78
N ILE A 95 -11.20 2.15 -16.14
CA ILE A 95 -11.83 0.83 -16.27
C ILE A 95 -13.31 0.89 -15.85
N ILE A 96 -13.62 1.50 -14.70
CA ILE A 96 -14.99 1.65 -14.21
C ILE A 96 -15.84 2.43 -15.22
N LYS A 97 -15.32 3.53 -15.79
CA LYS A 97 -16.04 4.30 -16.82
C LYS A 97 -16.30 3.46 -18.08
N ILE A 98 -15.34 2.65 -18.52
CA ILE A 98 -15.50 1.75 -19.66
C ILE A 98 -16.63 0.73 -19.37
N ILE A 99 -16.64 0.12 -18.18
CA ILE A 99 -17.68 -0.84 -17.78
C ILE A 99 -19.07 -0.19 -17.78
N ILE A 100 -19.20 1.03 -17.24
CA ILE A 100 -20.46 1.77 -17.25
C ILE A 100 -20.95 2.00 -18.69
N ILE A 101 -20.05 2.39 -19.61
CA ILE A 101 -20.38 2.57 -21.03
C ILE A 101 -20.85 1.24 -21.66
N ILE A 102 -20.19 0.12 -21.33
CA ILE A 102 -20.59 -1.21 -21.81
C ILE A 102 -22.00 -1.56 -21.32
N ILE A 103 -22.29 -1.36 -20.03
CA ILE A 103 -23.61 -1.63 -19.45
C ILE A 103 -24.69 -0.81 -20.15
N ILE A 104 -24.47 0.50 -20.34
CA ILE A 104 -25.42 1.37 -21.04
C ILE A 104 -25.64 0.86 -22.46
N LYS A 105 -24.59 0.54 -23.23
CA LYS A 105 -24.72 -0.03 -24.57
C LYS A 105 -25.51 -1.35 -24.57
N VAL A 106 -25.29 -2.23 -23.61
CA VAL A 106 -26.07 -3.47 -23.48
C VAL A 106 -27.55 -3.17 -23.22
N LEU A 107 -27.87 -2.22 -22.34
CA LEU A 107 -29.25 -1.81 -22.06
C LEU A 107 -29.94 -1.24 -23.30
N GLN A 108 -29.26 -0.33 -24.02
CA GLN A 108 -29.81 0.40 -25.17
C GLN A 108 -29.89 -0.46 -26.43
N ASP A 109 -28.80 -1.16 -26.78
CA ASP A 109 -28.65 -1.81 -28.09
C ASP A 109 -29.07 -3.28 -28.08
N LYS A 110 -29.07 -3.93 -26.91
CA LYS A 110 -29.39 -5.37 -26.80
C LYS A 110 -30.69 -5.59 -26.05
N LEU A 111 -30.78 -5.11 -24.81
CA LEU A 111 -31.87 -5.49 -23.92
C LEU A 111 -33.21 -4.87 -24.33
N ARG A 112 -33.29 -3.54 -24.48
CA ARG A 112 -34.53 -2.86 -24.85
C ARG A 112 -35.10 -3.33 -26.20
N PRO A 113 -34.30 -3.50 -27.28
CA PRO A 113 -34.78 -4.06 -28.53
C PRO A 113 -35.24 -5.52 -28.40
N ALA A 114 -34.56 -6.34 -27.60
CA ALA A 114 -34.95 -7.72 -27.36
C ALA A 114 -36.29 -7.81 -26.62
N ILE A 115 -36.53 -6.96 -25.62
CA ILE A 115 -37.82 -6.87 -24.93
C ILE A 115 -38.91 -6.43 -25.91
N ARG A 116 -38.67 -5.37 -26.70
CA ARG A 116 -39.62 -4.91 -27.72
C ARG A 116 -40.02 -6.01 -28.69
N LYS A 117 -39.07 -6.84 -29.11
CA LYS A 117 -39.31 -7.96 -30.05
C LYS A 117 -40.03 -9.14 -29.39
N LYS A 118 -39.63 -9.52 -28.17
CA LYS A 118 -40.11 -10.76 -27.52
C LYS A 118 -41.38 -10.54 -26.68
N ARG A 119 -41.56 -9.35 -26.12
CA ARG A 119 -42.66 -8.97 -25.21
C ARG A 119 -43.02 -7.48 -25.38
N PRO A 120 -43.62 -7.08 -26.52
CA PRO A 120 -43.89 -5.67 -26.82
C PRO A 120 -44.76 -4.99 -25.75
N GLY A 121 -45.81 -5.66 -25.26
CA GLY A 121 -46.72 -5.10 -24.24
C GLY A 121 -46.06 -4.81 -22.89
N LEU A 122 -44.89 -5.41 -22.61
CA LEU A 122 -44.16 -5.15 -21.36
C LEU A 122 -43.58 -3.72 -21.31
N LEU A 123 -43.28 -3.12 -22.47
CA LEU A 123 -42.80 -1.74 -22.52
C LEU A 123 -43.91 -0.72 -22.23
N GLU A 124 -45.17 -1.10 -22.45
CA GLU A 124 -46.34 -0.25 -22.21
C GLU A 124 -46.81 -0.36 -20.76
N SER A 125 -46.73 -1.55 -20.16
CA SER A 125 -47.14 -1.80 -18.76
C SER A 125 -46.15 -1.29 -17.71
N GLY A 126 -44.96 -0.86 -18.13
CA GLY A 126 -43.84 -0.62 -17.22
C GLY A 126 -43.10 -1.90 -16.86
N ILE A 127 -41.80 -1.76 -16.56
CA ILE A 127 -40.90 -2.87 -16.21
C ILE A 127 -40.35 -2.64 -14.82
N LEU A 128 -40.53 -3.65 -13.97
CA LEU A 128 -39.76 -3.80 -12.74
C LEU A 128 -38.42 -4.47 -13.07
N PHE A 129 -37.35 -3.68 -12.99
CA PHE A 129 -35.99 -4.10 -13.32
C PHE A 129 -35.26 -4.51 -12.04
N HIS A 130 -34.61 -5.68 -12.06
CA HIS A 130 -33.79 -6.16 -10.95
C HIS A 130 -32.34 -6.36 -11.42
N HIS A 131 -31.40 -5.83 -10.63
CA HIS A 131 -29.96 -6.11 -10.69
C HIS A 131 -29.39 -6.02 -9.28
N ASP A 132 -28.17 -6.52 -9.07
CA ASP A 132 -27.46 -6.37 -7.81
C ASP A 132 -26.94 -4.93 -7.60
N ASN A 133 -26.42 -4.64 -6.40
CA ASN A 133 -25.95 -3.31 -6.03
C ASN A 133 -24.48 -3.05 -6.38
N ALA A 134 -23.93 -3.71 -7.42
CA ALA A 134 -22.58 -3.39 -7.86
C ALA A 134 -22.49 -1.89 -8.21
N PRO A 135 -21.39 -1.19 -7.85
CA PRO A 135 -21.28 0.26 -8.05
C PRO A 135 -21.51 0.73 -9.49
N VAL A 136 -21.24 -0.15 -10.47
CA VAL A 136 -21.44 0.11 -11.89
C VAL A 136 -22.91 0.06 -12.31
N HIS A 137 -23.76 -0.69 -11.60
CA HIS A 137 -25.20 -0.79 -11.85
C HIS A 137 -25.96 0.35 -11.17
N THR A 138 -25.52 0.75 -9.97
CA THR A 138 -26.08 1.90 -9.23
C THR A 138 -25.51 3.25 -9.69
N ALA A 139 -24.64 3.26 -10.69
CA ALA A 139 -24.07 4.49 -11.21
C ALA A 139 -25.15 5.38 -11.81
N ARG A 140 -25.08 6.69 -11.54
CA ARG A 140 -26.09 7.66 -11.99
C ARG A 140 -26.38 7.58 -13.50
N ALA A 141 -25.35 7.37 -14.31
CA ALA A 141 -25.51 7.24 -15.75
C ALA A 141 -26.38 6.03 -16.16
N VAL A 142 -26.34 4.93 -15.40
CA VAL A 142 -27.17 3.74 -15.63
C VAL A 142 -28.59 4.00 -15.13
N THR A 143 -28.74 4.54 -13.92
CA THR A 143 -30.06 4.83 -13.35
C THR A 143 -30.83 5.87 -14.17
N ASP A 144 -30.15 6.88 -14.72
CA ASP A 144 -30.75 7.89 -15.60
C ASP A 144 -31.29 7.26 -16.89
N VAL A 145 -30.60 6.26 -17.45
CA VAL A 145 -31.07 5.50 -18.63
C VAL A 145 -32.29 4.67 -18.28
N LEU A 146 -32.30 3.97 -17.14
CA LEU A 146 -33.46 3.20 -16.68
C LEU A 146 -34.68 4.09 -16.42
N ALA A 147 -34.48 5.24 -15.76
CA ALA A 147 -35.52 6.23 -15.51
C ALA A 147 -36.08 6.82 -16.81
N GLY A 148 -35.20 7.17 -17.77
CA GLY A 148 -35.62 7.62 -19.10
C GLY A 148 -36.44 6.57 -19.86
N TYR A 149 -36.32 5.29 -19.49
CA TYR A 149 -37.09 4.18 -20.06
C TYR A 149 -38.39 3.90 -19.30
N LYS A 150 -38.65 4.62 -18.20
CA LYS A 150 -39.73 4.34 -17.25
C LYS A 150 -39.66 2.93 -16.67
N TRP A 151 -38.45 2.42 -16.48
CA TRP A 151 -38.21 1.15 -15.80
C TRP A 151 -37.98 1.44 -14.33
N GLU A 152 -38.80 0.82 -13.48
CA GLU A 152 -38.70 0.96 -12.04
C GLU A 152 -37.64 -0.02 -11.53
N LEU A 153 -36.64 0.49 -10.82
CA LEU A 153 -35.59 -0.33 -10.26
C LEU A 153 -36.06 -0.93 -8.93
N LEU A 154 -36.09 -2.26 -8.85
CA LEU A 154 -36.32 -2.99 -7.61
C LEU A 154 -35.12 -2.85 -6.69
N GLU A 155 -35.38 -2.46 -5.44
CA GLU A 155 -34.35 -2.40 -4.42
C GLU A 155 -33.80 -3.81 -4.15
N HIS A 156 -32.48 -3.91 -4.07
CA HIS A 156 -31.78 -5.14 -3.71
C HIS A 156 -30.96 -4.88 -2.44
N PRO A 157 -30.96 -5.79 -1.45
CA PRO A 157 -30.10 -5.65 -0.28
C PRO A 157 -28.61 -5.82 -0.64
N ARG A 158 -27.72 -5.25 0.19
CA ARG A 158 -26.27 -5.41 -0.01
C ARG A 158 -25.83 -6.81 0.39
N TYR A 159 -24.92 -7.40 -0.40
CA TYR A 159 -24.29 -8.70 -0.11
C TYR A 159 -25.27 -9.87 -0.01
N SER A 160 -26.36 -9.86 -0.80
CA SER A 160 -27.41 -10.89 -0.78
C SER A 160 -27.52 -11.64 -2.11
N PRO A 161 -26.48 -12.40 -2.52
CA PRO A 161 -26.54 -13.19 -3.75
C PRO A 161 -27.63 -14.28 -3.70
N ASP A 162 -28.00 -14.72 -2.51
CA ASP A 162 -29.12 -15.62 -2.24
C ASP A 162 -30.49 -15.03 -2.61
N LEU A 163 -30.57 -13.70 -2.80
CA LEU A 163 -31.76 -12.98 -3.24
C LEU A 163 -31.66 -12.45 -4.67
N ALA A 164 -30.65 -12.85 -5.44
CA ALA A 164 -30.50 -12.48 -6.83
C ALA A 164 -30.76 -13.70 -7.75
N PRO A 165 -31.84 -13.69 -8.57
CA PRO A 165 -32.20 -14.84 -9.43
C PRO A 165 -31.08 -15.27 -10.39
N CYS A 166 -30.24 -14.33 -10.83
CA CYS A 166 -29.08 -14.65 -11.65
C CYS A 166 -28.05 -15.50 -10.88
N ASP A 167 -27.81 -15.17 -9.60
CA ASP A 167 -26.77 -15.79 -8.78
C ASP A 167 -27.19 -17.15 -8.22
N PHE A 168 -28.41 -17.28 -7.69
CA PHE A 168 -28.85 -18.55 -7.09
C PHE A 168 -29.43 -19.55 -8.11
N HIS A 169 -29.83 -19.11 -9.31
CA HIS A 169 -30.49 -20.00 -10.29
C HIS A 169 -29.83 -20.03 -11.67
N LEU A 170 -29.69 -18.89 -12.35
CA LEU A 170 -29.20 -18.86 -13.74
C LEU A 170 -27.74 -19.33 -13.85
N PHE A 171 -26.84 -18.73 -13.08
CA PHE A 171 -25.42 -19.06 -13.16
C PHE A 171 -25.11 -20.48 -12.69
N PRO A 172 -25.69 -21.02 -11.61
CA PRO A 172 -25.50 -22.42 -11.23
C PRO A 172 -25.89 -23.40 -12.33
N LYS A 173 -27.08 -23.25 -12.93
CA LYS A 173 -27.54 -24.13 -14.03
C LYS A 173 -26.66 -24.03 -15.28
N MET A 174 -26.23 -22.82 -15.61
CA MET A 174 -25.29 -22.59 -16.70
C MET A 174 -23.94 -23.25 -16.42
N LYS A 175 -23.39 -23.07 -15.22
CA LYS A 175 -22.11 -23.66 -14.79
C LYS A 175 -22.19 -25.18 -14.74
N GLU A 176 -23.32 -25.75 -14.33
CA GLU A 176 -23.55 -27.20 -14.34
C GLU A 176 -23.39 -27.78 -15.76
N HIS A 177 -23.98 -27.11 -16.75
CA HIS A 177 -23.86 -27.54 -18.15
C HIS A 177 -22.41 -27.45 -18.67
N LEU A 178 -21.66 -26.44 -18.25
CA LEU A 178 -20.27 -26.22 -18.66
C LEU A 178 -19.27 -27.04 -17.84
N ARG A 179 -19.72 -27.67 -16.75
CA ARG A 179 -18.83 -28.34 -15.79
C ARG A 179 -18.09 -29.50 -16.44
N GLY A 180 -16.77 -29.54 -16.23
CA GLY A 180 -15.91 -30.61 -16.73
C GLY A 180 -15.56 -30.52 -18.22
N GLN A 181 -16.08 -29.52 -18.95
CA GLN A 181 -15.70 -29.25 -20.33
C GLN A 181 -14.41 -28.44 -20.39
N ARG A 182 -13.57 -28.71 -21.38
CA ARG A 182 -12.39 -27.89 -21.71
C ARG A 182 -12.67 -27.18 -23.03
N PHE A 183 -12.35 -25.89 -23.06
CA PHE A 183 -12.51 -25.04 -24.24
C PHE A 183 -11.12 -24.56 -24.66
N GLU A 184 -10.84 -24.61 -25.97
CA GLU A 184 -9.54 -24.18 -26.51
C GLU A 184 -9.55 -22.68 -26.83
N THR A 185 -10.70 -22.16 -27.23
CA THR A 185 -10.88 -20.75 -27.61
C THR A 185 -11.96 -20.04 -26.79
N GLU A 186 -11.95 -18.70 -26.84
CA GLU A 186 -13.00 -17.88 -26.23
C GLU A 186 -14.34 -18.08 -26.96
N GLU A 187 -14.30 -18.27 -28.28
CA GLU A 187 -15.47 -18.53 -29.10
C GLU A 187 -16.20 -19.82 -28.67
N ASP A 188 -15.44 -20.86 -28.35
CA ASP A 188 -16.00 -22.14 -27.89
C ASP A 188 -16.78 -21.98 -26.58
N ILE A 189 -16.21 -21.28 -25.59
CA ILE A 189 -16.89 -21.05 -24.30
C ILE A 189 -18.11 -20.14 -24.48
N ILE A 190 -18.04 -19.12 -25.34
CA ILE A 190 -19.19 -18.26 -25.65
C ILE A 190 -20.31 -19.09 -26.29
N GLN A 191 -19.97 -19.97 -27.23
CA GLN A 191 -20.95 -20.80 -27.91
C GLN A 191 -21.57 -21.85 -26.99
N ALA A 192 -20.76 -22.53 -26.18
CA ALA A 192 -21.24 -23.47 -25.17
C ALA A 192 -22.16 -22.79 -24.16
N THR A 193 -21.81 -21.58 -23.72
CA THR A 193 -22.65 -20.77 -22.82
C THR A 193 -23.99 -20.41 -23.46
N ARG A 194 -24.00 -20.02 -24.74
CA ARG A 194 -25.26 -19.74 -25.48
C ARG A 194 -26.13 -20.99 -25.59
N VAL A 195 -25.53 -22.16 -25.84
CA VAL A 195 -26.25 -23.44 -25.88
C VAL A 195 -26.84 -23.77 -24.52
N ALA A 196 -26.05 -23.63 -23.44
CA ALA A 196 -26.52 -23.83 -22.08
C ALA A 196 -27.75 -22.98 -21.75
N ILE A 197 -27.70 -21.67 -22.05
CA ILE A 197 -28.80 -20.74 -21.79
C ILE A 197 -30.03 -21.04 -22.67
N LYS A 198 -29.81 -21.39 -23.95
CA LYS A 198 -30.90 -21.73 -24.89
C LYS A 198 -31.63 -23.00 -24.51
N ASN A 199 -30.92 -23.95 -23.89
CA ASN A 199 -31.47 -25.22 -23.43
C ASN A 199 -32.18 -25.13 -22.08
N LEU A 200 -32.11 -23.98 -21.39
CA LEU A 200 -32.90 -23.76 -20.17
C LEU A 200 -34.39 -23.73 -20.51
N ASP A 201 -35.12 -24.65 -19.88
CA ASP A 201 -36.56 -24.75 -20.07
C ASP A 201 -37.32 -23.50 -19.57
N LYS A 202 -38.46 -23.18 -20.20
CA LYS A 202 -39.29 -22.05 -19.80
C LYS A 202 -39.82 -22.20 -18.37
N CYS A 203 -40.19 -23.40 -17.95
CA CYS A 203 -40.67 -23.64 -16.58
C CYS A 203 -39.56 -23.40 -15.56
N SER A 204 -38.29 -23.62 -15.93
CA SER A 204 -37.14 -23.29 -15.08
C SER A 204 -37.13 -21.82 -14.67
N TYR A 205 -37.44 -20.89 -15.59
CA TYR A 205 -37.50 -19.46 -15.26
C TYR A 205 -38.70 -19.14 -14.37
N VAL A 206 -39.86 -19.75 -14.61
CA VAL A 206 -41.04 -19.56 -13.75
C VAL A 206 -40.78 -20.03 -12.32
N THR A 207 -40.13 -21.18 -12.16
CA THR A 207 -39.71 -21.69 -10.85
C THR A 207 -38.72 -20.72 -10.19
N ALA A 208 -37.73 -20.21 -10.93
CA ALA A 208 -36.77 -19.24 -10.39
C ALA A 208 -37.45 -18.02 -9.76
N PHE A 209 -38.46 -17.46 -10.41
CA PHE A 209 -39.21 -16.32 -9.87
C PHE A 209 -40.09 -16.69 -8.67
N LYS A 210 -40.62 -17.92 -8.61
CA LYS A 210 -41.36 -18.40 -7.43
C LYS A 210 -40.43 -18.60 -6.24
N ASP A 211 -39.30 -19.25 -6.46
CA ASP A 211 -38.27 -19.47 -5.45
C ASP A 211 -37.71 -18.14 -4.96
N TRP A 212 -37.57 -17.15 -5.84
CA TRP A 212 -37.14 -15.81 -5.47
C TRP A 212 -38.08 -15.15 -4.44
N LEU A 213 -39.40 -15.23 -4.66
CA LEU A 213 -40.39 -14.70 -3.72
C LEU A 213 -40.34 -15.43 -2.37
N GLN A 214 -40.23 -16.75 -2.39
CA GLN A 214 -40.10 -17.56 -1.17
C GLN A 214 -38.82 -17.24 -0.40
N ARG A 215 -37.70 -17.01 -1.10
CA ARG A 215 -36.42 -16.61 -0.50
C ARG A 215 -36.51 -15.24 0.16
N ILE A 216 -37.15 -14.26 -0.49
CA ILE A 216 -37.38 -12.94 0.09
C ILE A 216 -38.21 -13.05 1.39
N GLU A 217 -39.31 -13.82 1.36
CA GLU A 217 -40.15 -14.04 2.53
C GLU A 217 -39.40 -14.76 3.66
N LYS A 218 -38.64 -15.81 3.34
CA LYS A 218 -37.81 -16.54 4.30
C LYS A 218 -36.73 -15.63 4.92
N CYS A 219 -36.12 -14.74 4.13
CA CYS A 219 -35.12 -13.79 4.61
C CYS A 219 -35.75 -12.78 5.58
N ALA A 220 -36.94 -12.25 5.24
CA ALA A 220 -37.69 -11.36 6.12
C ALA A 220 -38.05 -12.04 7.45
N ASN A 221 -38.54 -13.29 7.40
CA ASN A 221 -38.90 -14.07 8.59
C ASN A 221 -37.67 -14.43 9.45
N ASN A 222 -36.50 -14.58 8.84
CA ASN A 222 -35.23 -14.86 9.53
C ASN A 222 -34.51 -13.59 10.01
N GLY A 223 -35.17 -12.43 10.02
CA GLY A 223 -34.57 -11.17 10.48
C GLY A 223 -33.45 -10.64 9.57
N GLY A 224 -33.49 -10.97 8.28
CA GLY A 224 -32.48 -10.55 7.31
C GLY A 224 -31.27 -11.48 7.17
N CYS A 225 -31.28 -12.65 7.82
CA CYS A 225 -30.24 -13.66 7.67
C CYS A 225 -30.30 -14.36 6.31
N TYR A 226 -29.16 -14.90 5.87
CA TYR A 226 -29.00 -15.65 4.63
C TYR A 226 -30.00 -16.81 4.49
N VAL A 227 -30.43 -17.06 3.25
CA VAL A 227 -31.38 -18.12 2.92
C VAL A 227 -30.83 -19.09 1.88
N GLU A 228 -30.90 -20.38 2.21
CA GLU A 228 -30.66 -21.49 1.29
C GLU A 228 -31.94 -21.99 0.63
#